data_AF-A0A2D5TX45-F1
#
_entry.id   AF-A0A2D5TX45-F1
#
_cell.length_a   1.000
_cell.length_b   1.000
_cell.length_c   1.000
_cell.angle_alpha   90.00
_cell.angle_beta   90.00
_cell.angle_gamma   90.00
#
_symmetry.space_group_name_H-M   'P 1'
#
loop_
_entity.id
_entity.type
_entity.pdbx_description
1 polymer ?
#
loop_
_entity_poly.entity_id
_entity_poly.type
_entity_poly.pdbx_seq_one_letter_code
_entity_poly.pdbx_strand_id
1 'polypeptide(L)'
;FQEETQNLKELVQQFQPHRALERIAMMSSSVNKYLDENKPWKLAKEEDQRDRLGTVLYTALDVSVWLVSLLEPVMPEKMKSARIQLGLGERPLTLEKLNPGLVQSGTPLPRPEPLFPRIQQKEKDSPKQNSTVQTKAEPTKVESSTESGLVGIESFEQLEFRTGRILESRKVEGSDKLLVSQVDLGEPKPRSIVSGVASFYRPEDLPGMNVIVVANLKPAKLRGELSEGMILATDDGDSVIIVEAPSGAKPGTIVR
;
A
#
# COMPACT_ATOMS: atom_id res chain seq x y z
N PHE A 1 0.77 4.29 -20.72
CA PHE A 1 2.01 3.51 -20.52
C PHE A 1 3.26 4.28 -20.96
N GLN A 2 3.39 4.75 -22.21
CA GLN A 2 4.56 5.56 -22.63
C GLN A 2 4.74 6.85 -21.80
N GLU A 3 3.65 7.59 -21.57
CA GLU A 3 3.63 8.77 -20.70
C GLU A 3 4.03 8.44 -19.25
N GLU A 4 3.68 7.24 -18.80
CA GLU A 4 4.01 6.74 -17.46
C GLU A 4 5.52 6.49 -17.33
N THR A 5 6.14 5.91 -18.35
CA THR A 5 7.60 5.69 -18.40
C THR A 5 8.36 7.02 -18.41
N GLN A 6 7.82 8.06 -19.03
CA GLN A 6 8.44 9.39 -19.03
C GLN A 6 8.33 10.06 -17.66
N ASN A 7 7.15 10.02 -17.04
CA ASN A 7 6.95 10.47 -15.66
C ASN A 7 7.86 9.75 -14.66
N LEU A 8 8.07 8.44 -14.83
CA LEU A 8 8.98 7.66 -13.97
C LEU A 8 10.44 8.13 -14.10
N LYS A 9 10.90 8.44 -15.31
CA LYS A 9 12.25 9.00 -15.53
C LYS A 9 12.40 10.35 -14.84
N GLU A 10 11.40 11.23 -14.93
CA GLU A 10 11.41 12.54 -14.27
C GLU A 10 11.47 12.40 -12.74
N LEU A 11 10.68 11.51 -12.15
CA LEU A 11 10.71 11.25 -10.70
C LEU A 11 12.07 10.73 -10.23
N VAL A 12 12.71 9.85 -11.00
CA VAL A 12 14.07 9.36 -10.68
C VAL A 12 15.10 10.49 -10.81
N GLN A 13 15.00 11.34 -11.84
CA GLN A 13 15.89 12.50 -12.01
C GLN A 13 15.72 13.56 -10.92
N GLN A 14 14.51 13.67 -10.34
CA GLN A 14 14.21 14.54 -9.20
C GLN A 14 14.58 13.91 -7.84
N PHE A 15 15.33 12.79 -7.83
CA PHE A 15 15.71 12.05 -6.62
C PHE A 15 14.50 11.56 -5.78
N GLN A 16 13.39 11.19 -6.44
CA GLN A 16 12.19 10.60 -5.82
C GLN A 16 11.96 9.14 -6.25
N PRO A 17 12.91 8.20 -6.00
CA PRO A 17 12.79 6.80 -6.43
C PRO A 17 11.64 6.05 -5.73
N HIS A 18 11.24 6.46 -4.51
CA HIS A 18 10.11 5.89 -3.78
C HIS A 18 8.79 6.10 -4.54
N ARG A 19 8.51 7.33 -4.99
CA ARG A 19 7.33 7.64 -5.82
C ARG A 19 7.36 6.93 -7.16
N ALA A 20 8.55 6.76 -7.74
CA ALA A 20 8.70 5.97 -8.96
C ALA A 20 8.28 4.50 -8.72
N LEU A 21 8.70 3.91 -7.59
CA LEU A 21 8.31 2.55 -7.21
C LEU A 21 6.82 2.43 -6.88
N GLU A 22 6.24 3.38 -6.16
CA GLU A 22 4.79 3.44 -5.89
C GLU A 22 4.01 3.43 -7.21
N ARG A 23 4.45 4.22 -8.18
CA ARG A 23 3.79 4.31 -9.48
C ARG A 23 3.93 3.02 -10.28
N ILE A 24 5.09 2.35 -10.22
CA ILE A 24 5.27 1.00 -10.78
C ILE A 24 4.34 -0.01 -10.09
N ALA A 25 4.17 0.07 -8.76
CA ALA A 25 3.24 -0.79 -8.03
C ALA A 25 1.78 -0.56 -8.45
N MET A 26 1.38 0.71 -8.65
CA MET A 26 0.06 1.06 -9.18
C MET A 26 -0.17 0.51 -10.61
N MET A 27 0.86 0.54 -11.46
CA MET A 27 0.80 -0.10 -12.78
C MET A 27 0.57 -1.61 -12.66
N SER A 28 1.27 -2.30 -11.73
CA SER A 28 1.05 -3.72 -11.46
C SER A 28 -0.38 -4.01 -11.00
N SER A 29 -0.93 -3.19 -10.09
CA SER A 29 -2.31 -3.33 -9.62
C SER A 29 -3.33 -3.13 -10.75
N SER A 30 -3.03 -2.22 -11.68
CA SER A 30 -3.89 -1.98 -12.86
C SER A 30 -3.94 -3.18 -13.81
N VAL A 31 -2.81 -3.89 -13.99
CA VAL A 31 -2.78 -5.14 -14.76
C VAL A 31 -3.60 -6.25 -14.09
N ASN A 32 -3.47 -6.39 -12.77
CA ASN A 32 -4.28 -7.36 -12.02
C ASN A 32 -5.78 -7.06 -12.17
N LYS A 33 -6.17 -5.79 -12.00
CA LYS A 33 -7.56 -5.35 -12.21
C LYS A 33 -8.05 -5.66 -13.63
N TYR A 34 -7.22 -5.41 -14.65
CA TYR A 34 -7.55 -5.73 -16.04
C TYR A 34 -7.80 -7.23 -16.25
N LEU A 35 -6.96 -8.10 -15.65
CA LEU A 35 -7.15 -9.55 -15.69
C LEU A 35 -8.44 -9.98 -14.96
N ASP A 36 -8.72 -9.40 -13.80
CA ASP A 36 -9.92 -9.71 -13.00
C ASP A 36 -11.22 -9.29 -13.68
N GLU A 37 -11.23 -8.15 -14.37
CA GLU A 37 -12.38 -7.67 -15.13
C GLU A 37 -12.65 -8.53 -16.37
N ASN A 38 -11.60 -8.90 -17.11
CA ASN A 38 -11.72 -9.68 -18.34
C ASN A 38 -11.86 -11.20 -18.08
N LYS A 39 -11.59 -11.69 -16.87
CA LYS A 39 -11.81 -13.08 -16.42
C LYS A 39 -11.33 -14.12 -17.46
N PRO A 40 -10.04 -14.15 -17.82
CA PRO A 40 -9.53 -15.01 -18.89
C PRO A 40 -9.78 -16.51 -18.63
N TRP A 41 -9.90 -16.95 -17.38
CA TRP A 41 -10.26 -18.33 -17.03
C TRP A 41 -11.70 -18.72 -17.40
N LYS A 42 -12.60 -17.74 -17.57
CA LYS A 42 -13.95 -17.96 -18.10
C LYS A 42 -13.90 -17.96 -19.63
N LEU A 43 -13.23 -16.96 -20.22
CA LEU A 43 -13.04 -16.85 -21.67
C LEU A 43 -12.36 -18.09 -22.27
N ALA A 44 -11.45 -18.72 -21.53
CA ALA A 44 -10.78 -19.95 -21.95
C ALA A 44 -11.71 -21.16 -22.12
N LYS A 45 -12.93 -21.11 -21.57
CA LYS A 45 -13.93 -22.18 -21.69
C LYS A 45 -14.87 -21.99 -22.88
N GLU A 46 -14.88 -20.80 -23.49
CA GLU A 46 -15.76 -20.45 -24.61
C GLU A 46 -14.93 -20.41 -25.90
N GLU A 47 -15.18 -21.35 -26.82
CA GLU A 47 -14.40 -21.44 -28.06
C GLU A 47 -14.56 -20.23 -28.99
N ASP A 48 -15.72 -19.57 -28.94
CA ASP A 48 -16.03 -18.38 -29.75
C ASP A 48 -15.29 -17.12 -29.28
N GLN A 49 -14.70 -17.13 -28.07
CA GLN A 49 -14.00 -15.98 -27.49
C GLN A 49 -12.47 -16.13 -27.47
N ARG A 50 -11.91 -17.09 -28.23
CA ARG A 50 -10.46 -17.33 -28.29
C ARG A 50 -9.64 -16.11 -28.71
N ASP A 51 -10.13 -15.32 -29.66
CA ASP A 51 -9.44 -14.10 -30.11
C ASP A 51 -9.38 -13.04 -29.00
N ARG A 52 -10.48 -12.91 -28.25
CA ARG A 52 -10.56 -12.00 -27.11
C ARG A 52 -9.65 -12.45 -25.97
N LEU A 53 -9.64 -13.75 -25.66
CA LEU A 53 -8.71 -14.34 -24.69
C LEU A 53 -7.26 -14.05 -25.08
N GLY A 54 -6.88 -14.27 -26.34
CA GLY A 54 -5.54 -14.00 -26.85
C GLY A 54 -5.15 -12.53 -26.66
N THR A 55 -6.06 -11.60 -26.96
CA THR A 55 -5.84 -10.16 -26.78
C THR A 55 -5.60 -9.80 -25.31
N VAL A 56 -6.42 -10.33 -24.40
CA VAL A 56 -6.32 -10.07 -22.95
C VAL A 56 -5.00 -10.60 -22.40
N LEU A 57 -4.66 -11.85 -22.73
CA LEU A 57 -3.42 -12.47 -22.27
C LEU A 57 -2.19 -11.76 -22.84
N TYR A 58 -2.21 -11.40 -24.12
CA TYR A 58 -1.12 -10.67 -24.76
C TYR A 58 -0.92 -9.29 -24.13
N THR A 59 -2.00 -8.56 -23.87
CA THR A 59 -1.95 -7.24 -23.22
C THR A 59 -1.32 -7.34 -21.83
N ALA A 60 -1.73 -8.33 -21.02
CA ALA A 60 -1.17 -8.54 -19.68
C ALA A 60 0.31 -8.95 -19.72
N LEU A 61 0.69 -9.79 -20.69
CA LEU A 61 2.08 -10.16 -20.94
C LEU A 61 2.93 -8.96 -21.32
N ASP A 62 2.46 -8.15 -22.26
CA ASP A 62 3.20 -6.98 -22.74
C ASP A 62 3.44 -5.97 -21.61
N VAL A 63 2.43 -5.70 -20.77
CA VAL A 63 2.62 -4.81 -19.61
C VAL A 63 3.54 -5.44 -18.55
N SER A 64 3.52 -6.77 -18.40
CA SER A 64 4.45 -7.46 -17.50
C SER A 64 5.91 -7.28 -17.91
N VAL A 65 6.22 -7.25 -19.22
CA VAL A 65 7.56 -6.93 -19.74
C VAL A 65 8.00 -5.52 -19.32
N TRP A 66 7.08 -4.57 -19.34
CA TRP A 66 7.36 -3.20 -18.92
C TRP A 66 7.68 -3.14 -17.43
N LEU A 67 6.87 -3.78 -16.58
CA LEU A 67 7.10 -3.84 -15.14
C LEU A 67 8.47 -4.44 -14.82
N VAL A 68 8.82 -5.56 -15.46
CA VAL A 68 10.11 -6.22 -15.28
C VAL A 68 11.28 -5.32 -15.68
N SER A 69 11.13 -4.55 -16.75
CA SER A 69 12.17 -3.63 -17.22
C SER A 69 12.31 -2.39 -16.33
N LEU A 70 11.20 -1.89 -15.78
CA LEU A 70 11.17 -0.74 -14.87
C LEU A 70 11.75 -1.07 -13.49
N LEU A 71 11.58 -2.31 -13.02
CA LEU A 71 12.09 -2.78 -11.74
C LEU A 71 13.53 -3.29 -11.79
N GLU A 72 14.12 -3.42 -12.99
CA GLU A 72 15.50 -3.89 -13.18
C GLU A 72 16.54 -3.11 -12.35
N PRO A 73 16.50 -1.76 -12.26
CA PRO A 73 17.50 -1.01 -11.50
C PRO A 73 17.43 -1.25 -9.98
N VAL A 74 16.27 -1.74 -9.49
CA VAL A 74 16.01 -1.95 -8.06
C VAL A 74 16.19 -3.42 -7.68
N MET A 75 15.80 -4.35 -8.57
CA MET A 75 15.74 -5.79 -8.30
C MET A 75 16.34 -6.64 -9.43
N PRO A 76 17.62 -6.44 -9.81
CA PRO A 76 18.17 -6.98 -11.06
C PRO A 76 18.16 -8.52 -11.14
N GLU A 77 18.45 -9.22 -10.04
CA GLU A 77 18.46 -10.69 -10.04
C GLU A 77 17.07 -11.28 -10.26
N LYS A 78 16.07 -10.73 -9.57
CA LYS A 78 14.68 -11.18 -9.70
C LYS A 78 14.13 -10.83 -11.08
N MET A 79 14.38 -9.62 -11.55
CA MET A 79 13.91 -9.20 -12.87
C MET A 79 14.61 -9.96 -14.00
N LYS A 80 15.87 -10.40 -13.83
CA LYS A 80 16.52 -11.37 -14.72
C LYS A 80 15.75 -12.69 -14.79
N SER A 81 15.41 -13.28 -13.64
CA SER A 81 14.60 -14.52 -13.61
C SER A 81 13.23 -14.32 -14.27
N ALA A 82 12.58 -13.18 -14.01
CA ALA A 82 11.29 -12.85 -14.63
C ALA A 82 11.40 -12.71 -16.16
N ARG A 83 12.45 -12.06 -16.69
CA ARG A 83 12.66 -11.96 -18.15
C ARG A 83 12.85 -13.32 -18.82
N ILE A 84 13.58 -14.22 -18.18
CA ILE A 84 13.77 -15.58 -18.69
C ILE A 84 12.41 -16.30 -18.77
N GLN A 85 11.58 -16.19 -17.72
CA GLN A 85 10.23 -16.75 -17.71
C GLN A 85 9.29 -16.10 -18.75
N LEU A 86 9.54 -14.85 -19.12
CA LEU A 86 8.82 -14.13 -20.19
C LEU A 86 9.38 -14.40 -21.60
N GLY A 87 10.40 -15.26 -21.74
CA GLY A 87 10.99 -15.61 -23.04
C GLY A 87 11.84 -14.51 -23.68
N LEU A 88 12.23 -13.47 -22.93
CA LEU A 88 13.00 -12.32 -23.42
C LEU A 88 14.53 -12.51 -23.33
N GLY A 89 14.97 -13.63 -22.77
CA GLY A 89 16.39 -13.94 -22.56
C GLY A 89 17.02 -13.18 -21.39
N GLU A 90 18.36 -13.21 -21.33
CA GLU A 90 19.09 -12.70 -20.16
C GLU A 90 19.40 -11.19 -20.21
N ARG A 91 19.45 -10.60 -21.41
CA ARG A 91 19.88 -9.21 -21.57
C ARG A 91 18.77 -8.25 -21.13
N PRO A 92 19.07 -7.27 -20.27
CA PRO A 92 18.09 -6.28 -19.86
C PRO A 92 17.70 -5.41 -21.05
N LEU A 93 16.41 -5.09 -21.12
CA LEU A 93 15.88 -4.11 -22.07
C LEU A 93 16.20 -2.71 -21.55
N THR A 94 16.76 -1.87 -22.39
CA THR A 94 16.96 -0.46 -22.08
C THR A 94 15.60 0.24 -22.07
N LEU A 95 15.38 1.17 -21.13
CA LEU A 95 14.12 1.92 -21.01
C LEU A 95 13.71 2.68 -22.29
N GLU A 96 14.66 2.96 -23.19
CA GLU A 96 14.43 3.61 -24.48
C GLU A 96 13.85 2.68 -25.54
N LYS A 97 13.97 1.36 -25.34
CA LYS A 97 13.45 0.32 -26.25
C LYS A 97 12.11 -0.23 -25.78
N LEU A 98 11.52 0.33 -24.72
CA LEU A 98 10.20 -0.03 -24.23
C LEU A 98 9.12 0.52 -25.15
N ASN A 99 8.61 -0.34 -26.02
CA ASN A 99 7.46 -0.07 -26.88
C ASN A 99 6.40 -1.15 -26.70
N PRO A 100 5.13 -0.87 -27.02
CA PRO A 100 4.10 -1.90 -27.02
C PRO A 100 4.43 -3.00 -28.02
N GLY A 101 4.12 -4.25 -27.66
CA GLY A 101 4.29 -5.42 -28.53
C GLY A 101 5.70 -6.01 -28.56
N LEU A 102 6.42 -5.96 -27.43
CA LEU A 102 7.79 -6.50 -27.35
C LEU A 102 7.84 -8.03 -27.40
N VAL A 103 6.75 -8.68 -26.99
CA VAL A 103 6.63 -10.14 -27.05
C VAL A 103 6.15 -10.54 -28.44
N GLN A 104 6.96 -11.26 -29.20
CA GLN A 104 6.54 -11.79 -30.50
C GLN A 104 5.58 -12.98 -30.30
N SER A 105 4.50 -13.02 -31.07
CA SER A 105 3.58 -14.15 -31.04
C SER A 105 4.31 -15.45 -31.38
N GLY A 106 4.05 -16.52 -30.61
CA GLY A 106 4.75 -17.80 -30.75
C GLY A 106 6.05 -17.92 -29.94
N THR A 107 6.44 -16.90 -29.16
CA THR A 107 7.57 -17.00 -28.22
C THR A 107 7.28 -18.10 -27.18
N PRO A 108 8.14 -19.11 -27.03
CA PRO A 108 7.94 -20.16 -26.04
C PRO A 108 8.13 -19.60 -24.64
N LEU A 109 7.11 -19.75 -23.80
CA LEU A 109 7.16 -19.38 -22.40
C LEU A 109 7.56 -20.60 -21.57
N PRO A 110 8.68 -20.55 -20.84
CA PRO A 110 9.03 -21.58 -19.87
C PRO A 110 7.93 -21.75 -18.82
N ARG A 111 7.92 -22.88 -18.12
CA ARG A 111 6.99 -23.11 -17.02
C ARG A 111 7.19 -22.03 -15.94
N PRO A 112 6.13 -21.34 -15.50
CA PRO A 112 6.26 -20.25 -14.54
C PRO A 112 6.73 -20.78 -13.19
N GLU A 113 7.72 -20.09 -12.61
CA GLU A 113 8.21 -20.33 -11.25
C GLU A 113 7.90 -19.13 -10.36
N PRO A 114 7.53 -19.34 -9.07
CA PRO A 114 7.26 -18.23 -8.16
C PRO A 114 8.45 -17.27 -8.06
N LEU A 115 8.26 -16.04 -8.52
CA LEU A 115 9.31 -15.02 -8.56
C LEU A 115 9.76 -14.60 -7.15
N PHE A 116 8.78 -14.46 -6.26
CA PHE A 116 8.95 -14.13 -4.85
C PHE A 116 8.34 -15.26 -3.99
N PRO A 117 9.09 -16.33 -3.70
CA PRO A 117 8.62 -17.33 -2.75
C PRO A 117 8.37 -16.68 -1.40
N ARG A 118 7.30 -17.09 -0.71
CA ARG A 118 7.02 -16.62 0.64
C ARG A 118 8.23 -16.91 1.52
N ILE A 119 8.71 -15.87 2.20
CA ILE A 119 9.76 -16.01 3.21
C ILE A 119 9.15 -16.87 4.33
N GLN A 120 9.58 -18.12 4.42
CA GLN A 120 9.31 -18.94 5.59
C GLN A 120 10.24 -18.41 6.68
N GLN A 121 9.70 -17.76 7.71
CA GLN A 121 10.44 -17.48 8.93
C GLN A 121 10.86 -18.83 9.53
N LYS A 122 12.07 -19.29 9.22
CA LYS A 122 12.77 -20.17 10.13
C LYS A 122 13.07 -19.31 11.34
N GLU A 123 12.39 -19.60 12.44
CA GLU A 123 12.76 -19.15 13.78
C GLU A 123 14.26 -19.41 13.96
N LYS A 124 15.07 -18.39 13.74
CA LYS A 124 16.45 -18.36 14.17
C LYS A 124 16.42 -17.70 15.54
N ASP A 125 16.65 -18.54 16.54
CA ASP A 125 16.92 -18.22 17.93
C ASP A 125 17.58 -16.85 18.12
N SER A 126 16.86 -15.96 18.79
CA SER A 126 17.48 -15.05 19.75
C SER A 126 16.51 -14.84 20.94
N PRO A 127 17.03 -14.81 22.19
CA PRO A 127 16.27 -15.27 23.34
C PRO A 127 15.60 -14.14 24.14
N LYS A 128 14.57 -14.55 24.91
CA LYS A 128 13.82 -13.82 25.97
C LYS A 128 12.61 -13.05 25.46
N GLN A 129 11.43 -13.08 26.09
CA GLN A 129 10.99 -13.68 27.34
C GLN A 129 9.45 -13.68 27.33
N ASN A 130 8.87 -14.68 27.99
CA ASN A 130 7.45 -14.92 28.18
C ASN A 130 6.65 -13.69 28.63
N SER A 131 5.50 -13.45 27.99
CA SER A 131 4.27 -13.12 28.71
C SER A 131 3.06 -13.63 27.93
N THR A 132 2.64 -14.82 28.33
CA THR A 132 1.33 -15.40 28.06
C THR A 132 0.27 -14.51 28.71
N VAL A 133 -0.65 -13.96 27.93
CA VAL A 133 -2.04 -13.76 28.38
C VAL A 133 -2.97 -14.16 27.24
N GLN A 134 -3.55 -15.34 27.42
CA GLN A 134 -4.77 -15.75 26.74
C GLN A 134 -5.92 -14.84 27.19
N THR A 135 -6.71 -14.32 26.26
CA THR A 135 -8.13 -14.10 26.52
C THR A 135 -8.92 -14.49 25.29
N LYS A 136 -9.73 -15.52 25.52
CA LYS A 136 -10.70 -16.16 24.66
C LYS A 136 -11.91 -15.25 24.54
N ALA A 137 -12.32 -14.90 23.33
CA ALA A 137 -13.68 -14.46 23.00
C ALA A 137 -14.08 -15.08 21.66
N GLU A 138 -15.28 -15.65 21.64
CA GLU A 138 -15.79 -16.60 20.66
C GLU A 138 -15.94 -16.05 19.23
N PRO A 139 -15.88 -16.96 18.23
CA PRO A 139 -16.01 -16.61 16.82
C PRO A 139 -17.49 -16.41 16.47
N THR A 140 -17.89 -15.17 16.17
CA THR A 140 -19.13 -14.99 15.40
C THR A 140 -18.80 -15.22 13.93
N LYS A 141 -19.29 -16.36 13.45
CA LYS A 141 -19.32 -16.83 12.07
C LYS A 141 -19.82 -15.71 11.14
N VAL A 142 -18.93 -15.17 10.30
CA VAL A 142 -19.34 -14.55 9.05
C VAL A 142 -18.76 -15.42 7.94
N GLU A 143 -19.69 -15.97 7.17
CA GLU A 143 -19.46 -16.98 6.18
C GLU A 143 -18.60 -16.44 5.04
N SER A 144 -17.62 -17.25 4.67
CA SER A 144 -16.84 -17.11 3.47
C SER A 144 -17.74 -17.27 2.24
N SER A 145 -18.04 -16.15 1.58
CA SER A 145 -18.40 -16.13 0.17
C SER A 145 -17.37 -15.30 -0.57
N THR A 146 -16.94 -15.83 -1.71
CA THR A 146 -15.92 -15.30 -2.62
C THR A 146 -16.36 -14.02 -3.31
N GLU A 147 -16.40 -12.92 -2.54
CA GLU A 147 -16.35 -11.49 -2.92
C GLU A 147 -15.66 -10.78 -1.74
N SER A 148 -14.35 -10.98 -1.59
CA SER A 148 -13.68 -10.77 -0.30
C SER A 148 -13.52 -9.29 0.06
N GLY A 149 -14.37 -8.80 0.96
CA GLY A 149 -14.07 -7.69 1.88
C GLY A 149 -14.48 -6.29 1.45
N LEU A 150 -15.26 -6.14 0.37
CA LEU A 150 -15.81 -4.83 0.00
C LEU A 150 -16.87 -4.40 1.04
N VAL A 151 -16.60 -3.31 1.74
CA VAL A 151 -17.56 -2.66 2.62
C VAL A 151 -18.40 -1.67 1.81
N GLY A 152 -19.70 -1.57 2.13
CA GLY A 152 -20.55 -0.55 1.54
C GLY A 152 -20.16 0.86 1.99
N ILE A 153 -20.57 1.87 1.24
CA ILE A 153 -20.35 3.28 1.60
C ILE A 153 -20.91 3.63 2.99
N GLU A 154 -21.95 2.93 3.44
CA GLU A 154 -22.52 3.06 4.78
C GLU A 154 -21.49 2.85 5.90
N SER A 155 -20.50 1.95 5.70
CA SER A 155 -19.42 1.74 6.67
C SER A 155 -18.47 2.93 6.75
N PHE A 156 -18.31 3.66 5.64
CA PHE A 156 -17.55 4.91 5.61
C PHE A 156 -18.33 6.06 6.26
N GLU A 157 -19.64 6.16 5.99
CA GLU A 157 -20.52 7.17 6.61
C GLU A 157 -20.64 7.00 8.13
N GLN A 158 -20.46 5.79 8.64
CA GLN A 158 -20.39 5.52 10.08
C GLN A 158 -19.11 6.07 10.74
N LEU A 159 -18.08 6.41 9.97
CA LEU A 159 -16.84 6.99 10.48
C LEU A 159 -16.82 8.50 10.25
N GLU A 160 -16.45 9.24 11.29
CA GLU A 160 -16.39 10.69 11.21
C GLU A 160 -14.95 11.15 11.04
N PHE A 161 -14.55 11.42 9.80
CA PHE A 161 -13.24 11.96 9.49
C PHE A 161 -13.27 13.49 9.55
N ARG A 162 -12.33 14.08 10.30
CA ARG A 162 -12.16 15.53 10.39
C ARG A 162 -10.70 15.92 10.20
N THR A 163 -10.51 17.10 9.64
CA THR A 163 -9.20 17.76 9.63
C THR A 163 -8.90 18.33 11.01
N GLY A 164 -7.66 18.21 11.47
CA GLY A 164 -7.21 18.71 12.75
C GLY A 164 -5.85 19.36 12.68
N ARG A 165 -5.55 20.24 13.64
CA ARG A 165 -4.23 20.86 13.77
C ARG A 165 -3.57 20.42 15.06
N ILE A 166 -2.35 19.88 14.97
CA ILE A 166 -1.59 19.50 16.16
C ILE A 166 -1.11 20.78 16.85
N LEU A 167 -1.46 20.95 18.12
CA LEU A 167 -1.05 22.08 18.95
C LEU A 167 0.25 21.78 19.69
N GLU A 168 0.31 20.61 20.30
CA GLU A 168 1.46 20.12 21.06
C GLU A 168 1.54 18.59 20.96
N SER A 169 2.75 18.04 21.13
CA SER A 169 2.96 16.61 21.20
C SER A 169 4.02 16.29 22.27
N ARG A 170 3.86 15.14 22.94
CA ARG A 170 4.80 14.63 23.94
C ARG A 170 4.94 13.12 23.84
N LYS A 171 6.07 12.58 24.30
CA LYS A 171 6.25 11.13 24.45
C LYS A 171 5.41 10.59 25.60
N VAL A 172 4.87 9.38 25.42
CA VAL A 172 4.17 8.65 26.48
C VAL A 172 5.19 8.08 27.46
N GLU A 173 4.99 8.32 28.76
CA GLU A 173 5.82 7.70 29.79
C GLU A 173 5.67 6.16 29.76
N GLY A 174 6.78 5.45 29.58
CA GLY A 174 6.78 3.99 29.52
C GLY A 174 6.48 3.40 28.13
N SER A 175 6.52 4.20 27.06
CA SER A 175 6.52 3.67 25.68
C SER A 175 7.40 4.47 24.72
N ASP A 176 8.31 3.78 24.04
CA ASP A 176 9.18 4.38 23.01
C ASP A 176 8.49 4.52 21.64
N LYS A 177 7.27 3.99 21.50
CA LYS A 177 6.54 3.92 20.22
C LYS A 177 5.34 4.87 20.13
N LEU A 178 4.94 5.48 21.25
CA LEU A 178 3.70 6.27 21.32
C LEU A 178 3.99 7.75 21.61
N LEU A 179 3.30 8.62 20.89
CA LEU A 179 3.21 10.05 21.16
C LEU A 179 1.77 10.43 21.51
N VAL A 180 1.60 11.30 22.51
CA VAL A 180 0.34 11.96 22.82
C VAL A 180 0.36 13.34 22.19
N SER A 181 -0.60 13.61 21.31
CA SER A 181 -0.75 14.88 20.63
C SER A 181 -2.07 15.53 21.01
N GLN A 182 -2.05 16.82 21.34
CA GLN A 182 -3.27 17.62 21.48
C GLN A 182 -3.66 18.15 20.11
N VAL A 183 -4.83 17.76 19.63
CA VAL A 183 -5.29 18.10 18.27
C VAL A 183 -6.53 18.97 18.36
N ASP A 184 -6.47 20.15 17.73
CA ASP A 184 -7.61 21.02 17.51
C ASP A 184 -8.46 20.49 16.35
N LEU A 185 -9.71 20.14 16.63
CA LEU A 185 -10.71 19.69 15.66
C LEU A 185 -11.83 20.72 15.47
N GLY A 186 -11.57 22.00 15.75
CA GLY A 186 -12.59 23.05 15.70
C GLY A 186 -13.62 22.97 16.84
N GLU A 187 -13.28 22.24 17.92
CA GLU A 187 -14.11 22.05 19.11
C GLU A 187 -13.68 22.99 20.26
N PRO A 188 -14.50 23.19 21.30
CA PRO A 188 -14.17 24.09 22.41
C PRO A 188 -12.90 23.68 23.19
N LYS A 189 -12.54 22.39 23.13
CA LYS A 189 -11.33 21.84 23.74
C LYS A 189 -10.60 20.97 22.71
N PRO A 190 -9.26 21.04 22.65
CA PRO A 190 -8.49 20.09 21.87
C PRO A 190 -8.66 18.68 22.44
N ARG A 191 -8.55 17.67 21.58
CA ARG A 191 -8.63 16.26 21.97
C ARG A 191 -7.25 15.67 22.16
N SER A 192 -7.13 14.79 23.14
CA SER A 192 -5.91 14.01 23.36
C SER A 192 -5.91 12.78 22.46
N ILE A 193 -4.92 12.66 21.57
CA ILE A 193 -4.80 11.53 20.66
C ILE A 193 -3.44 10.86 20.82
N VAL A 194 -3.45 9.56 21.11
CA VAL A 194 -2.24 8.75 21.21
C VAL A 194 -1.98 8.10 19.85
N SER A 195 -0.79 8.33 19.30
CA SER A 195 -0.39 7.89 17.96
C SER A 195 0.89 7.06 18.01
N GLY A 196 0.95 6.02 17.18
CA GLY A 196 2.08 5.08 17.09
C GLY A 196 3.26 5.56 16.27
N VAL A 197 3.46 6.87 16.15
CA VAL A 197 4.38 7.49 15.18
C VAL A 197 5.75 7.87 15.78
N ALA A 198 6.00 7.54 17.05
CA ALA A 198 7.20 7.99 17.78
C ALA A 198 8.52 7.48 17.20
N SER A 199 8.49 6.39 16.41
CA SER A 199 9.67 5.86 15.73
C SER A 199 10.10 6.68 14.51
N PHE A 200 9.20 7.49 13.95
CA PHE A 200 9.43 8.26 12.72
C PHE A 200 9.34 9.78 12.92
N TYR A 201 8.58 10.22 13.92
CA TYR A 201 8.38 11.63 14.21
C TYR A 201 8.83 11.96 15.63
N ARG A 202 9.46 13.12 15.79
CA ARG A 202 9.76 13.67 17.10
C ARG A 202 8.59 14.55 17.55
N PRO A 203 8.31 14.61 18.86
CA PRO A 203 7.24 15.47 19.37
C PRO A 203 7.44 16.95 19.05
N GLU A 204 8.67 17.38 18.79
CA GLU A 204 8.99 18.76 18.41
C GLU A 204 8.58 19.12 16.97
N ASP A 205 8.44 18.12 16.09
CA ASP A 205 8.20 18.33 14.65
C ASP A 205 6.69 18.34 14.30
N LEU A 206 5.85 17.83 15.20
CA LEU A 206 4.41 17.68 14.99
C LEU A 206 3.58 18.96 15.17
N PRO A 207 3.90 19.89 16.09
CA PRO A 207 3.13 21.12 16.28
C PRO A 207 3.01 21.93 14.99
N GLY A 208 1.78 22.32 14.66
CA GLY A 208 1.45 23.09 13.46
C GLY A 208 1.08 22.25 12.24
N MET A 209 1.31 20.93 12.25
CA MET A 209 0.87 20.05 11.17
C MET A 209 -0.66 19.94 11.12
N ASN A 210 -1.20 19.94 9.91
CA ASN A 210 -2.60 19.66 9.65
C ASN A 210 -2.75 18.17 9.32
N VAL A 211 -3.60 17.47 10.05
CA VAL A 211 -3.74 16.00 10.00
C VAL A 211 -5.19 15.58 9.79
N ILE A 212 -5.41 14.36 9.33
CA ILE A 212 -6.75 13.75 9.28
C ILE A 212 -6.95 12.87 10.52
N VAL A 213 -8.08 13.06 11.19
CA VAL A 213 -8.44 12.37 12.43
C VAL A 213 -9.79 11.67 12.29
N VAL A 214 -9.89 10.45 12.80
CA VAL A 214 -11.18 9.79 13.05
C VAL A 214 -11.71 10.25 14.41
N ALA A 215 -12.79 11.02 14.40
CA ALA A 215 -13.31 11.75 15.56
C ALA A 215 -14.40 11.00 16.34
N ASN A 216 -15.01 9.95 15.80
CA ASN A 216 -16.10 9.24 16.46
C ASN A 216 -15.72 7.82 16.95
N LEU A 217 -14.43 7.55 17.12
CA LEU A 217 -13.97 6.31 17.76
C LEU A 217 -14.23 6.34 19.26
N LYS A 218 -14.54 5.17 19.83
CA LYS A 218 -14.63 5.01 21.28
C LYS A 218 -13.27 5.33 21.91
N PRO A 219 -13.22 6.16 22.97
CA PRO A 219 -11.96 6.46 23.64
C PRO A 219 -11.27 5.19 24.14
N ALA A 220 -9.96 5.09 23.91
CA ALA A 220 -9.14 3.95 24.31
C ALA A 220 -8.02 4.41 25.23
N LYS A 221 -7.75 3.64 26.29
CA LYS A 221 -6.59 3.89 27.17
C LYS A 221 -5.38 3.13 26.64
N LEU A 222 -4.33 3.85 26.29
CA LEU A 222 -3.08 3.32 25.78
C LEU A 222 -1.97 3.73 26.73
N ARG A 223 -1.37 2.76 27.45
CA ARG A 223 -0.26 2.99 28.39
C ARG A 223 -0.55 4.08 29.45
N GLY A 224 -1.80 4.16 29.91
CA GLY A 224 -2.24 5.11 30.93
C GLY A 224 -2.80 6.44 30.38
N GLU A 225 -2.56 6.73 29.10
CA GLU A 225 -3.05 7.93 28.42
C GLU A 225 -4.38 7.64 27.71
N LEU A 226 -5.29 8.63 27.70
CA LEU A 226 -6.57 8.53 27.01
C LEU A 226 -6.42 9.02 25.56
N SER A 227 -6.79 8.16 24.59
CA SER A 227 -6.88 8.51 23.18
C SER A 227 -8.34 8.67 22.77
N GLU A 228 -8.72 9.88 22.36
CA GLU A 228 -10.09 10.28 21.99
C GLU A 228 -10.29 10.36 20.47
N GLY A 229 -9.40 9.70 19.73
CA GLY A 229 -9.41 9.64 18.27
C GLY A 229 -8.21 8.86 17.74
N MET A 230 -8.04 8.92 16.43
CA MET A 230 -6.91 8.31 15.72
C MET A 230 -6.45 9.24 14.60
N ILE A 231 -5.17 9.59 14.58
CA ILE A 231 -4.53 10.26 13.45
C ILE A 231 -4.27 9.22 12.35
N LEU A 232 -4.65 9.53 11.12
CA LEU A 232 -4.38 8.66 9.98
C LEU A 232 -2.93 8.77 9.53
N ALA A 233 -2.31 7.63 9.29
CA ALA A 233 -0.97 7.51 8.74
C ALA A 233 -0.93 6.36 7.74
N THR A 234 -0.05 6.45 6.75
CA THR A 234 0.33 5.30 5.92
C THR A 234 1.37 4.49 6.67
N ASP A 235 1.29 3.17 6.56
CA ASP A 235 2.23 2.21 7.16
C ASP A 235 2.53 1.14 6.11
N ASP A 236 3.79 1.07 5.66
CA ASP A 236 4.29 0.05 4.72
C ASP A 236 5.15 -1.03 5.41
N GLY A 237 5.21 -1.01 6.74
CA GLY A 237 6.03 -1.90 7.57
C GLY A 237 7.45 -1.37 7.86
N ASP A 238 7.99 -0.54 6.98
CA ASP A 238 9.32 0.07 7.12
C ASP A 238 9.24 1.56 7.52
N SER A 239 8.15 2.24 7.16
CA SER A 239 7.91 3.67 7.38
C SER A 239 6.46 3.97 7.76
N VAL A 240 6.29 4.91 8.69
CA VAL A 240 4.97 5.47 9.03
C VAL A 240 4.96 6.95 8.68
N ILE A 241 4.02 7.37 7.82
CA ILE A 241 3.90 8.77 7.35
C ILE A 241 2.51 9.29 7.68
N ILE A 242 2.42 10.42 8.38
CA ILE A 242 1.14 11.03 8.73
C ILE A 242 0.44 11.56 7.47
N VAL A 243 -0.85 11.28 7.33
CA VAL A 243 -1.66 11.82 6.23
C VAL A 243 -1.98 13.28 6.52
N GLU A 244 -1.32 14.18 5.78
CA GLU A 244 -1.50 15.62 5.92
C GLU A 244 -2.78 16.12 5.25
N ALA A 245 -3.50 17.00 5.94
CA ALA A 245 -4.63 17.71 5.36
C ALA A 245 -4.15 18.95 4.56
N PRO A 246 -4.87 19.35 3.49
CA PRO A 246 -4.50 20.52 2.68
C PRO A 246 -4.31 21.79 3.53
N SER A 247 -3.32 22.61 3.20
CA SER A 247 -2.97 23.82 3.97
C SER A 247 -4.09 24.85 4.12
N GLY A 248 -5.11 24.82 3.25
CA GLY A 248 -6.30 25.67 3.33
C GLY A 248 -7.46 25.09 4.14
N ALA A 249 -7.36 23.84 4.63
CA ALA A 249 -8.42 23.22 5.42
C ALA A 249 -8.45 23.77 6.85
N LYS A 250 -9.62 24.20 7.31
CA LYS A 250 -9.80 24.70 8.67
C LYS A 250 -9.94 23.51 9.64
N PRO A 251 -9.37 23.57 10.86
CA PRO A 251 -9.64 22.58 11.90
C PRO A 251 -11.13 22.30 12.06
N GLY A 252 -11.51 21.03 12.11
CA GLY A 252 -12.89 20.57 12.21
C GLY A 252 -13.64 20.40 10.89
N THR A 253 -13.01 20.69 9.74
CA THR A 253 -13.64 20.44 8.44
C THR A 253 -13.83 18.93 8.24
N ILE A 254 -15.04 18.51 7.89
CA ILE A 254 -15.42 17.12 7.62
C ILE A 254 -14.75 16.65 6.31
N VAL A 255 -14.16 15.46 6.35
CA VAL A 255 -13.59 14.76 5.19
C VAL A 255 -14.63 13.75 4.70
N ARG A 256 -14.86 13.71 3.38
CA ARG A 256 -15.86 12.89 2.69
C ARG A 256 -15.31 12.36 1.38
#